data_AF-A0A7Y2KGT4-F1
#
_entry.id   AF-A0A7Y2KGT4-F1
#
_cell.length_a   1.000
_cell.length_b   1.000
_cell.length_c   1.000
_cell.angle_alpha   90.00
_cell.angle_beta   90.00
_cell.angle_gamma   90.00
#
_symmetry.space_group_name_H-M   'P 1'
#
loop_
_entity.id
_entity.type
_entity.pdbx_description
1 polymer ?
#
loop_
_entity_poly.entity_id
_entity_poly.type
_entity_poly.pdbx_seq_one_letter_code
_entity_poly.pdbx_strand_id
1 'polypeptide(L)' 'MRIVSGEWRGRRLRTPSGQAVRPTADRVREAIFNILGNRIK' A
#
# COMPACT_ATOMS: atom_id res chain seq x y z
N MET A 1 -6.15 -0.12 -6.33
CA MET A 1 -5.05 -0.27 -5.33
C MET A 1 -4.64 -1.73 -5.29
N ARG A 2 -3.36 -2.06 -5.00
CA ARG A 2 -2.88 -3.45 -4.89
C ARG A 2 -1.96 -3.60 -3.68
N ILE A 3 -1.82 -4.82 -3.20
CA ILE A 3 -0.84 -5.17 -2.17
C ILE A 3 0.56 -5.18 -2.80
N VAL A 4 1.52 -4.49 -2.17
CA VAL A 4 2.86 -4.20 -2.74
C VAL A 4 3.93 -5.22 -2.34
N SER A 5 3.82 -5.79 -1.14
CA SER A 5 4.78 -6.74 -0.56
C SER A 5 4.10 -7.75 0.40
N GLY A 6 4.85 -8.75 0.87
CA GLY A 6 4.35 -9.80 1.77
C GLY A 6 3.62 -10.94 1.03
N GLU A 7 3.02 -11.83 1.81
CA GLU A 7 2.35 -13.06 1.34
C GLU A 7 1.28 -12.80 0.27
N TRP A 8 0.58 -11.68 0.36
CA TRP A 8 -0.54 -11.35 -0.54
C TRP A 8 -0.16 -10.37 -1.67
N ARG A 9 1.14 -10.23 -1.96
CA ARG A 9 1.66 -9.32 -3.00
C ARG A 9 0.94 -9.53 -4.34
N GLY A 10 0.55 -8.42 -4.98
CA GLY A 10 -0.13 -8.43 -6.27
C GLY A 10 -1.65 -8.53 -6.19
N ARG A 11 -2.22 -8.86 -5.03
CA ARG A 11 -3.68 -8.88 -4.84
C ARG A 11 -4.29 -7.49 -5.07
N ARG A 12 -5.27 -7.41 -5.96
CA ARG A 12 -6.03 -6.17 -6.22
C ARG A 12 -7.06 -5.94 -5.10
N LEU A 13 -7.11 -4.71 -4.61
CA LEU A 13 -8.10 -4.25 -3.64
C LEU A 13 -9.16 -3.40 -4.33
N ARG A 14 -10.42 -3.57 -3.93
CA ARG A 14 -11.50 -2.68 -4.35
C ARG A 14 -11.24 -1.29 -3.79
N THR A 15 -11.30 -0.29 -4.66
CA THR A 15 -11.14 1.12 -4.28
C THR A 15 -12.41 1.88 -4.63
N PRO A 16 -12.75 2.93 -3.86
CA PRO A 16 -13.76 3.89 -4.29
C PRO A 16 -13.50 4.34 -5.72
N SER A 17 -14.55 4.43 -6.52
CA SER A 17 -14.47 4.95 -7.89
C SER A 17 -14.33 6.48 -7.87
N GLY A 18 -13.61 7.01 -8.84
CA GLY A 18 -13.43 8.46 -9.02
C GLY A 18 -12.25 9.06 -8.24
N GLN A 19 -12.15 10.38 -8.30
CA GLN A 19 -11.05 11.17 -7.70
C GLN A 19 -11.42 11.79 -6.34
N ALA A 20 -12.57 11.43 -5.79
CA ALA A 20 -13.05 11.96 -4.50
C ALA A 20 -12.14 11.60 -3.32
N VAL A 21 -11.29 10.58 -3.48
CA VAL A 21 -10.33 10.15 -2.47
C VAL A 21 -8.91 10.40 -2.96
N ARG A 22 -8.06 10.99 -2.11
CA ARG A 22 -6.63 11.17 -2.42
C ARG A 22 -5.98 9.79 -2.60
N PRO A 23 -5.45 9.44 -3.78
CA PRO A 23 -4.76 8.17 -3.95
C PRO A 23 -3.41 8.20 -3.21
N THR A 24 -3.09 7.13 -2.50
CA THR A 24 -1.73 6.91 -1.98
C THR A 24 -0.90 6.21 -3.05
N ALA A 25 0.23 6.81 -3.45
CA ALA A 25 1.16 6.22 -4.41
C ALA A 25 1.79 4.93 -3.86
N ASP A 26 2.11 3.98 -4.76
CA ASP A 26 2.78 2.72 -4.41
C ASP A 26 4.08 2.98 -3.61
N ARG A 27 4.90 3.93 -4.07
CA ARG A 27 6.17 4.32 -3.42
C ARG A 27 5.99 4.84 -1.99
N VAL A 28 4.90 5.56 -1.72
CA VAL A 28 4.60 6.07 -0.37
C VAL A 28 4.21 4.91 0.56
N ARG A 29 3.46 3.93 0.05
CA ARG A 29 3.15 2.72 0.83
C ARG A 29 4.41 1.93 1.17
N GLU A 30 5.27 1.70 0.19
CA GLU A 30 6.55 1.00 0.40
C GLU A 30 7.40 1.69 1.47
N ALA A 31 7.55 3.02 1.38
CA ALA A 31 8.31 3.80 2.36
C ALA A 31 7.78 3.63 3.79
N ILE A 32 6.45 3.70 3.97
CA ILE A 32 5.82 3.50 5.29
C ILE A 32 6.11 2.11 5.84
N PHE A 33 5.94 1.06 5.04
CA PHE A 33 6.19 -0.31 5.49
C PHE A 33 7.67 -0.60 5.74
N ASN A 34 8.59 0.05 5.03
CA ASN A 34 10.02 -0.01 5.33
C ASN A 34 10.34 0.62 6.70
N ILE A 35 9.71 1.76 7.02
CA ILE A 35 9.86 2.41 8.34
C ILE A 35 9.28 1.53 9.45
N LEU A 36 8.08 1.00 9.25
CA LEU A 36 7.38 0.18 10.25
C LEU A 36 8.05 -1.19 10.45
N GLY A 37 8.52 -1.83 9.37
CA GLY A 37 9.22 -3.12 9.43
C GLY A 37 10.50 -3.06 10.25
N ASN A 38 11.15 -1.89 10.32
CA ASN A 38 12.30 -1.69 11.19
C ASN A 38 11.93 -1.52 12.69
N ARG A 39 10.66 -1.22 13.01
CA ARG A 39 10.19 -1.02 14.39
C ARG A 39 9.51 -2.25 15.01
N ILE A 40 8.99 -3.17 14.20
CA ILE A 40 8.19 -4.33 14.64
C ILE A 40 9.01 -5.62 14.45
N LYS A 41 10.32 -5.54 14.67
CA LYS A 41 11.23 -6.68 14.58
C LYS A 41 11.58 -7.21 15.95
#